data_AF-A0A1F8PE90-F1
#
_entry.id   AF-A0A1F8PE90-F1
#
_cell.length_a   1.000
_cell.length_b   1.000
_cell.length_c   1.000
_cell.angle_alpha   90.00
_cell.angle_beta   90.00
_cell.angle_gamma   90.00
#
_symmetry.space_group_name_H-M   'P 1'
#
loop_
_entity.id
_entity.type
_entity.pdbx_description
1 polymer ?
#
loop_
_entity_poly.entity_id
_entity_poly.type
_entity_poly.pdbx_seq_one_letter_code
_entity_poly.pdbx_strand_id
1 'polypeptide(L)'
;METKTVYFEKPGVENTDTVLTLVKQRAGELGIRTVLVASTSGSTAVKALKALKGVRVIIVAHSTGFFEPNTQEFTEENRKTVERAGSPIIIAAHTFGGLNRACRQSDIPETPITYIVGDLIASTLKVFGQGTKVACEI
;
A
#
# COMPACT_ATOMS: atom_id res chain seq x y z
N MET A 1 -25.39 14.88 0.77
CA MET A 1 -24.51 14.80 -0.41
C MET A 1 -24.52 13.36 -0.88
N GLU A 2 -24.76 13.14 -2.17
CA GLU A 2 -24.70 11.81 -2.78
C GLU A 2 -23.30 11.54 -3.32
N THR A 3 -22.85 10.29 -3.28
CA THR A 3 -21.56 9.89 -3.86
C THR A 3 -21.66 8.50 -4.48
N LYS A 4 -20.95 8.29 -5.59
CA LYS A 4 -20.91 7.02 -6.30
C LYS A 4 -19.90 6.09 -5.61
N THR A 5 -20.35 4.88 -5.29
CA THR A 5 -19.49 3.79 -4.79
C THR A 5 -19.56 2.61 -5.77
N VAL A 6 -18.41 2.02 -6.07
CA VAL A 6 -18.30 0.84 -6.95
C VAL A 6 -17.88 -0.35 -6.11
N TYR A 7 -18.61 -1.46 -6.22
CA TYR A 7 -18.28 -2.73 -5.60
C TYR A 7 -17.79 -3.70 -6.66
N PHE A 8 -16.64 -4.33 -6.42
CA PHE A 8 -16.11 -5.37 -7.28
C PHE A 8 -16.59 -6.73 -6.77
N GLU A 9 -16.97 -7.62 -7.69
CA GLU A 9 -17.43 -8.96 -7.34
C GLU A 9 -16.32 -9.80 -6.69
N LYS A 10 -15.07 -9.61 -7.14
CA LYS A 10 -13.91 -10.35 -6.66
C LYS A 10 -12.75 -9.40 -6.34
N PRO A 11 -11.96 -9.68 -5.28
CA PRO A 11 -10.72 -8.97 -5.04
C PRO A 11 -9.64 -9.42 -6.04
N GLY A 12 -8.71 -8.53 -6.37
CA GLY A 12 -7.54 -8.91 -7.17
C GLY A 12 -7.00 -7.81 -8.08
N VAL A 13 -5.93 -8.15 -8.79
CA VAL A 13 -5.15 -7.26 -9.67
C VAL A 13 -5.94 -6.79 -10.90
N GLU A 14 -6.94 -7.57 -11.33
CA GLU A 14 -7.84 -7.26 -12.44
C GLU A 14 -8.60 -5.95 -12.22
N ASN A 15 -8.79 -5.53 -10.97
CA ASN A 15 -9.50 -4.30 -10.63
C ASN A 15 -8.62 -3.05 -10.72
N THR A 16 -7.30 -3.20 -10.82
CA THR A 16 -6.33 -2.10 -10.64
C THR A 16 -6.59 -0.93 -11.60
N ASP A 17 -6.79 -1.20 -12.88
CA ASP A 17 -6.94 -0.16 -13.90
C ASP A 17 -8.28 0.61 -13.72
N THR A 18 -9.33 -0.11 -13.34
CA THR A 18 -10.63 0.49 -12.98
C THR A 18 -10.52 1.34 -11.71
N VAL A 19 -9.85 0.84 -10.67
CA VAL A 19 -9.61 1.59 -9.43
C VAL A 19 -8.85 2.88 -9.71
N LEU A 20 -7.77 2.85 -10.49
CA LEU A 20 -7.01 4.06 -10.84
C LEU A 20 -7.86 5.08 -11.59
N THR A 21 -8.77 4.62 -12.46
CA THR A 21 -9.72 5.49 -13.16
C THR A 21 -10.69 6.16 -12.18
N LEU A 22 -11.26 5.41 -11.24
CA LEU A 22 -12.16 5.94 -10.20
C LEU A 22 -11.44 6.90 -9.26
N VAL A 23 -10.20 6.60 -8.87
CA VAL A 23 -9.35 7.47 -8.05
C VAL A 23 -9.10 8.80 -8.75
N LYS A 24 -8.75 8.78 -10.05
CA LYS A 24 -8.54 10.00 -10.83
C LYS A 24 -9.78 10.89 -10.84
N GLN A 25 -10.93 10.29 -11.12
CA GLN A 25 -12.21 11.01 -11.15
C GLN A 25 -12.47 11.65 -9.78
N ARG A 26 -12.39 10.84 -8.72
CA ARG A 26 -12.70 11.30 -7.36
C ARG A 26 -11.73 12.36 -6.85
N ALA A 27 -10.45 12.21 -7.18
CA ALA A 27 -9.44 13.21 -6.83
C ALA A 27 -9.72 14.55 -7.52
N GLY A 28 -10.15 14.53 -8.79
CA GLY A 28 -10.58 15.73 -9.52
C GLY A 28 -11.80 16.40 -8.89
N GLU A 29 -12.85 15.63 -8.59
CA GLU A 29 -14.08 16.14 -7.95
C GLU A 29 -13.82 16.81 -6.60
N LEU A 30 -12.87 16.28 -5.82
CA LEU A 30 -12.55 16.78 -4.48
C LEU A 30 -11.38 17.77 -4.44
N GLY A 31 -10.73 18.03 -5.58
CA GLY A 31 -9.51 18.85 -5.64
C GLY A 31 -8.32 18.23 -4.90
N ILE A 32 -8.29 16.90 -4.73
CA ILE A 32 -7.19 16.18 -4.11
C ILE A 32 -5.98 16.22 -5.04
N ARG A 33 -4.84 16.68 -4.51
CA ARG A 33 -3.60 16.85 -5.28
C ARG A 33 -2.55 15.78 -5.03
N THR A 34 -2.74 14.92 -4.03
CA THR A 34 -1.79 13.87 -3.66
C THR A 34 -2.51 12.54 -3.46
N VAL A 35 -1.95 11.47 -4.01
CA VAL A 35 -2.46 10.10 -3.88
C VAL A 35 -1.30 9.19 -3.46
N LEU A 36 -1.53 8.40 -2.41
CA LEU A 36 -0.62 7.35 -1.98
C LEU A 36 -0.99 6.03 -2.65
N VAL A 37 0.00 5.26 -3.10
CA VAL A 37 -0.20 3.99 -3.81
C VAL A 37 0.70 2.94 -3.19
N ALA A 38 0.10 1.91 -2.61
CA ALA A 38 0.81 0.69 -2.22
C ALA A 38 1.29 -0.07 -3.46
N SER A 39 2.57 -0.42 -3.53
CA SER A 39 3.10 -1.27 -4.60
C SER A 39 4.33 -2.05 -4.14
N THR A 40 4.20 -3.38 -4.11
CA THR A 40 5.28 -4.29 -3.70
C THR A 40 6.36 -4.40 -4.75
N SER A 41 6.05 -4.92 -5.95
CA SER A 41 7.02 -5.06 -7.05
C SER A 41 7.20 -3.80 -7.89
N GLY A 42 6.35 -2.78 -7.68
CA GLY A 42 6.33 -1.54 -8.47
C GLY A 42 5.41 -1.54 -9.68
N SER A 43 4.77 -2.66 -10.04
CA SER A 43 3.88 -2.73 -11.22
C SER A 43 2.67 -1.79 -11.11
N THR A 44 2.02 -1.74 -9.95
CA THR A 44 0.93 -0.80 -9.65
C THR A 44 1.41 0.65 -9.67
N ALA A 45 2.61 0.92 -9.17
CA ALA A 45 3.19 2.26 -9.19
C ALA A 45 3.34 2.79 -10.63
N VAL A 46 3.89 1.99 -11.54
CA VAL A 46 4.05 2.36 -12.95
C VAL A 46 2.69 2.65 -13.60
N LYS A 47 1.68 1.82 -13.34
CA LYS A 47 0.30 2.06 -13.82
C LYS A 47 -0.28 3.36 -13.25
N ALA A 48 -0.11 3.60 -11.96
CA ALA A 48 -0.63 4.78 -11.28
C ALA A 48 -0.04 6.08 -11.83
N LEU A 49 1.27 6.12 -12.07
CA LEU A 49 1.94 7.28 -12.67
C LEU A 49 1.40 7.63 -14.06
N LYS A 50 1.02 6.61 -14.85
CA LYS A 50 0.40 6.82 -16.16
C LYS A 50 -1.04 7.32 -16.04
N ALA A 51 -1.83 6.72 -15.14
CA ALA A 51 -3.26 7.03 -15.00
C ALA A 51 -3.51 8.39 -14.33
N LEU A 52 -2.75 8.69 -13.27
CA LEU A 52 -2.93 9.83 -12.37
C LEU A 52 -2.08 11.05 -12.75
N LYS A 53 -1.77 11.24 -14.03
CA LYS A 53 -1.06 12.44 -14.51
C LYS A 53 -1.75 13.71 -14.01
N GLY A 54 -0.96 14.65 -13.49
CA GLY A 54 -1.44 15.90 -12.90
C GLY A 54 -1.75 15.81 -11.40
N VAL A 55 -1.68 14.62 -10.80
CA VAL A 55 -1.78 14.40 -9.36
C VAL A 55 -0.41 13.94 -8.84
N ARG A 56 0.02 14.44 -7.69
CA ARG A 56 1.26 13.97 -7.05
C ARG A 56 1.05 12.55 -6.55
N VAL A 57 1.80 11.60 -7.08
CA VAL A 57 1.74 10.20 -6.65
C VAL A 57 2.93 9.91 -5.73
N ILE A 58 2.64 9.33 -4.56
CA ILE A 58 3.65 8.85 -3.62
C ILE A 58 3.51 7.33 -3.54
N ILE A 59 4.61 6.62 -3.78
CA ILE A 59 4.63 5.17 -3.78
C ILE A 59 5.06 4.67 -2.42
N VAL A 60 4.30 3.75 -1.83
CA VAL A 60 4.66 3.07 -0.58
C VAL A 60 4.94 1.61 -0.93
N ALA A 61 6.20 1.21 -0.79
CA ALA A 61 6.65 -0.15 -1.04
C ALA A 61 6.69 -0.97 0.26
N HIS A 62 6.90 -2.28 0.13
CA HIS A 62 7.15 -3.12 1.31
C HIS A 62 8.42 -2.71 2.04
N SER A 63 8.43 -2.92 3.36
CA SER A 63 9.65 -2.78 4.15
C SER A 63 10.75 -3.69 3.60
N THR A 64 11.97 -3.19 3.48
CA THR A 64 13.14 -4.04 3.20
C THR A 64 13.23 -5.15 4.24
N GLY A 65 13.46 -6.39 3.80
CA GLY A 65 13.46 -7.55 4.69
C GLY A 65 12.11 -8.26 4.85
N PHE A 66 11.05 -7.83 4.14
CA PHE A 66 9.71 -8.39 4.34
C PHE A 66 9.59 -9.86 3.86
N PHE A 67 10.07 -10.16 2.66
CA PHE A 67 10.06 -11.52 2.10
C PHE A 67 11.31 -12.31 2.51
N GLU A 68 12.50 -11.73 2.33
CA GLU A 68 13.78 -12.30 2.72
C GLU A 68 14.67 -11.24 3.39
N PRO A 69 15.58 -11.63 4.32
CA PRO A 69 16.47 -10.68 4.98
C PRO A 69 17.29 -9.84 4.00
N ASN A 70 17.33 -8.53 4.22
CA ASN A 70 18.10 -7.56 3.41
C ASN A 70 17.73 -7.50 1.92
N THR A 71 16.53 -7.94 1.52
CA THR A 71 16.05 -7.81 0.14
C THR A 71 14.91 -6.82 0.01
N GLN A 72 14.71 -6.32 -1.21
CA GLN A 72 13.59 -5.45 -1.58
C GLN A 72 12.90 -6.02 -2.82
N GLU A 73 11.59 -6.21 -2.71
CA GLU A 73 10.75 -6.81 -3.77
C GLU A 73 10.50 -5.82 -4.93
N PHE A 74 10.65 -4.52 -4.67
CA PHE A 74 10.50 -3.47 -5.68
C PHE A 74 11.59 -3.60 -6.74
N THR A 75 11.20 -4.00 -7.96
CA THR A 75 12.17 -4.31 -9.01
C THR A 75 12.94 -3.07 -9.46
N GLU A 76 14.21 -3.27 -9.83
CA GLU A 76 15.08 -2.18 -10.28
C GLU A 76 14.53 -1.48 -11.54
N GLU A 77 13.89 -2.23 -12.44
CA GLU A 77 13.25 -1.69 -13.63
C GLU A 77 12.10 -0.72 -13.29
N ASN A 78 11.21 -1.15 -12.37
CA ASN A 78 10.10 -0.31 -11.93
C ASN A 78 10.61 0.88 -11.12
N ARG A 79 11.64 0.68 -10.28
CA ARG A 79 12.27 1.73 -9.48
C ARG A 79 12.77 2.86 -10.37
N LYS A 80 13.59 2.54 -11.38
CA LYS A 80 14.09 3.50 -12.36
C LYS A 80 12.97 4.23 -13.08
N THR A 81 11.85 3.56 -13.34
CA THR A 81 10.69 4.18 -13.98
C THR A 81 9.99 5.20 -13.07
N VAL A 82 9.81 4.86 -11.80
CA VAL A 82 9.20 5.75 -10.79
C VAL A 82 10.11 6.94 -10.46
N GLU A 83 11.42 6.69 -10.30
CA GLU A 83 12.41 7.73 -10.03
C GLU A 83 12.56 8.71 -11.21
N ARG A 84 12.56 8.22 -12.47
CA ARG A 84 12.53 9.08 -13.66
C ARG A 84 11.27 9.95 -13.75
N ALA A 85 10.16 9.48 -13.20
CA ALA A 85 8.93 10.25 -13.10
C ALA A 85 8.95 11.25 -11.92
N GLY A 86 10.04 11.32 -11.16
CA GLY A 86 10.22 12.24 -10.02
C GLY A 86 9.30 11.93 -8.83
N SER A 87 8.76 10.71 -8.75
CA SER A 87 7.80 10.35 -7.70
C SER A 87 8.51 9.71 -6.50
N PRO A 88 8.22 10.15 -5.25
CA PRO A 88 8.84 9.57 -4.07
C PRO A 88 8.47 8.10 -3.86
N ILE A 89 9.45 7.30 -3.45
CA ILE A 89 9.26 5.92 -3.00
C ILE A 89 9.56 5.87 -1.51
N ILE A 90 8.56 5.52 -0.71
CA ILE A 90 8.67 5.31 0.73
C ILE A 90 8.87 3.82 0.99
N ILE A 91 9.92 3.50 1.74
CA ILE A 91 10.23 2.16 2.22
C ILE A 91 10.36 2.27 3.73
N ALA A 92 9.40 1.75 4.47
CA ALA A 92 9.34 1.85 5.92
C ALA A 92 8.68 0.59 6.50
N ALA A 93 8.85 0.39 7.81
CA ALA A 93 8.15 -0.67 8.53
C ALA A 93 6.63 -0.46 8.43
N HIS A 94 5.88 -1.54 8.21
CA HIS A 94 4.42 -1.48 8.15
C HIS A 94 3.87 -1.07 9.52
N THR A 95 3.08 0.01 9.59
CA THR A 95 2.59 0.60 10.84
C THR A 95 1.86 -0.41 11.75
N PHE A 96 1.01 -1.28 11.17
CA PHE A 96 0.30 -2.30 11.94
C PHE A 96 1.11 -3.58 12.16
N GLY A 97 2.22 -3.76 11.43
CA GLY A 97 3.16 -4.85 11.61
C GLY A 97 4.29 -4.46 12.55
N GLY A 98 5.35 -3.87 11.99
CA GLY A 98 6.48 -3.29 12.73
C GLY A 98 7.02 -4.13 13.89
N LEU A 99 7.40 -3.44 14.97
CA LEU A 99 7.89 -4.03 16.21
C LEU A 99 6.89 -5.02 16.82
N ASN A 100 5.62 -4.68 16.70
CA ASN A 100 4.48 -5.48 17.08
C ASN A 100 4.65 -6.91 16.51
N ARG A 101 4.58 -7.09 15.20
CA ARG A 101 4.74 -8.41 14.56
C ARG A 101 6.10 -9.07 14.87
N ALA A 102 7.17 -8.29 14.96
CA ALA A 102 8.49 -8.81 15.35
C ALA A 102 8.45 -9.48 16.74
N CYS A 103 7.80 -8.87 17.75
CA CYS A 103 7.68 -9.46 19.08
C CYS A 103 6.90 -10.77 19.09
N ARG A 104 5.87 -10.92 18.25
CA ARG A 104 5.09 -12.18 18.14
C ARG A 104 5.85 -13.29 17.42
N GLN A 105 6.70 -12.94 16.46
CA GLN A 105 7.47 -13.89 15.65
C GLN A 105 8.88 -14.13 16.20
N SER A 106 9.20 -13.53 17.35
CA SER A 106 10.53 -13.62 17.95
C SER A 106 10.68 -14.94 18.70
N ASP A 107 11.79 -15.62 18.46
CA ASP A 107 12.24 -16.77 19.27
C ASP A 107 13.07 -16.31 20.49
N ILE A 108 13.04 -15.01 20.82
CA ILE A 108 13.76 -14.46 21.99
C ILE A 108 12.98 -14.83 23.26
N PRO A 109 13.56 -15.64 24.18
CA PRO A 109 12.87 -16.15 25.36
C PRO A 109 12.25 -15.09 26.28
N GLU A 110 12.84 -13.90 26.33
CA GLU A 110 12.42 -12.79 27.18
C GLU A 110 11.26 -11.97 26.60
N THR A 111 10.87 -12.22 25.34
CA THR A 111 9.81 -11.45 24.67
C THR A 111 8.45 -12.10 24.89
N PRO A 112 7.52 -11.46 25.64
CA PRO A 112 6.20 -12.04 25.88
C PRO A 112 5.36 -12.02 24.59
N ILE A 113 4.76 -13.17 24.26
CA ILE A 113 3.77 -13.29 23.18
C ILE A 113 2.48 -12.61 23.66
N THR A 114 2.36 -11.31 23.42
CA THR A 114 1.17 -10.51 23.81
C THR A 114 0.22 -10.30 22.63
N TYR A 115 -1.00 -9.82 22.90
CA TYR A 115 -1.91 -9.34 21.87
C TYR A 115 -1.31 -8.12 21.19
N ILE A 116 -1.16 -8.24 19.88
CA ILE A 116 -0.43 -7.27 19.10
C ILE A 116 -1.43 -6.28 18.54
N VAL A 117 -1.51 -5.10 19.14
CA VAL A 117 -2.51 -4.06 18.84
C VAL A 117 -2.60 -3.79 17.33
N GLY A 118 -1.45 -3.78 16.65
CA GLY A 118 -1.40 -3.63 15.19
C GLY A 118 -2.10 -4.76 14.43
N ASP A 119 -1.87 -6.02 14.82
CA ASP A 119 -2.53 -7.18 14.19
C ASP A 119 -4.04 -7.19 14.46
N LEU A 120 -4.48 -6.72 15.63
CA LEU A 120 -5.90 -6.54 15.94
C LEU A 120 -6.54 -5.51 15.00
N ILE A 121 -5.96 -4.31 14.89
CA ILE A 121 -6.43 -3.25 13.98
C ILE A 121 -6.46 -3.75 12.53
N ALA A 122 -5.37 -4.38 12.09
CA ALA A 122 -5.27 -4.94 10.75
C ALA A 122 -6.36 -5.99 10.49
N SER A 123 -6.64 -6.87 11.44
CA SER A 123 -7.66 -7.92 11.31
C SER A 123 -9.07 -7.34 11.26
N THR A 124 -9.35 -6.32 12.07
CA THR A 124 -10.62 -5.57 12.01
C THR A 124 -10.81 -4.90 10.66
N LEU A 125 -9.81 -4.21 10.12
CA LEU A 125 -9.92 -3.54 8.82
C LEU A 125 -10.08 -4.53 7.65
N LYS A 126 -9.50 -5.74 7.76
CA LYS A 126 -9.64 -6.80 6.77
C LYS A 126 -11.07 -7.33 6.62
N VAL A 127 -11.98 -7.02 7.56
CA VAL A 127 -13.42 -7.27 7.37
C VAL A 127 -13.95 -6.54 6.13
N PHE A 128 -13.38 -5.38 5.77
CA PHE A 128 -13.66 -4.62 4.54
C PHE A 128 -12.76 -5.03 3.37
N GLY A 129 -11.93 -6.06 3.51
CA GLY A 129 -10.95 -6.52 2.53
C GLY A 129 -9.51 -6.06 2.81
N GLN A 130 -8.54 -6.78 2.23
CA GLN A 130 -7.11 -6.51 2.41
C GLN A 130 -6.73 -5.10 1.94
N GLY A 131 -7.28 -4.66 0.80
CA GLY A 131 -7.00 -3.34 0.23
C GLY A 131 -7.37 -2.19 1.15
N THR A 132 -8.50 -2.28 1.86
CA THR A 132 -8.94 -1.26 2.84
C THR A 132 -7.97 -1.17 4.00
N LYS A 133 -7.54 -2.31 4.55
CA LYS A 133 -6.49 -2.34 5.58
C LYS A 133 -5.22 -1.67 5.10
N VAL A 134 -4.75 -2.00 3.89
CA VAL A 134 -3.53 -1.43 3.31
C VAL A 134 -3.68 0.08 3.12
N ALA A 135 -4.83 0.56 2.64
CA ALA A 135 -5.08 2.00 2.47
C ALA A 135 -5.01 2.80 3.78
N CYS A 136 -5.30 2.18 4.92
CA CYS A 136 -5.14 2.80 6.25
C CYS A 136 -3.72 2.64 6.85
N GLU A 137 -2.91 1.70 6.34
CA GLU A 137 -1.59 1.39 6.89
C GLU A 137 -0.48 2.26 6.29
N ILE A 138 -0.64 2.65 5.03
CA ILE A 138 0.36 3.37 4.21
C ILE A 138 0.34 4.89 4.38
#